data_AF-A0A524JWF8-F1
#
_entry.id   AF-A0A524JWF8-F1
#
_cell.length_a   1.000
_cell.length_b   1.000
_cell.length_c   1.000
_cell.angle_alpha   90.00
_cell.angle_beta   90.00
_cell.angle_gamma   90.00
#
_symmetry.space_group_name_H-M   'P 1'
#
loop_
_entity.id
_entity.type
_entity.pdbx_description
1 polymer ?
#
loop_
_entity_poly.entity_id
_entity_poly.type
_entity_poly.pdbx_seq_one_letter_code
_entity_poly.pdbx_strand_id
1 'polypeptide(L)' 'MQIKMNDQAIEIFSGACVKDVLRKYSRAEWRLVKNDRKAVFDRHGHQVALDGELSGGEEFFIKSVELAKPQP' A
#
# COMPACT_ATOMS: atom_id res chain seq x y z
N MET A 1 -12.14 -2.81 -11.06
CA MET A 1 -12.26 -1.63 -10.18
C MET A 1 -10.98 -0.80 -10.26
N GLN A 2 -11.09 0.50 -9.99
CA GLN A 2 -9.98 1.44 -10.08
C GLN A 2 -9.57 1.88 -8.68
N ILE A 3 -8.28 1.82 -8.39
CA ILE A 3 -7.66 2.22 -7.13
C ILE A 3 -6.54 3.19 -7.46
N LYS A 4 -6.29 4.20 -6.63
CA LYS A 4 -5.13 5.09 -6.80
C LYS A 4 -4.02 4.70 -5.82
N MET A 5 -2.79 4.63 -6.30
CA MET A 5 -1.60 4.34 -5.52
C MET A 5 -0.53 5.38 -5.84
N ASN A 6 -0.16 6.23 -4.87
CA ASN A 6 0.76 7.37 -5.08
C ASN A 6 0.40 8.16 -6.36
N ASP A 7 -0.85 8.63 -6.46
CA ASP A 7 -1.41 9.36 -7.61
C ASP A 7 -1.55 8.56 -8.93
N GLN A 8 -1.05 7.32 -8.98
CA GLN A 8 -1.21 6.47 -10.15
C GLN A 8 -2.49 5.64 -10.05
N ALA A 9 -3.37 5.74 -11.05
CA ALA A 9 -4.53 4.88 -11.14
C ALA A 9 -4.14 3.45 -11.58
N ILE A 10 -4.63 2.46 -10.85
CA ILE A 10 -4.41 1.04 -11.08
C ILE A 10 -5.77 0.35 -11.21
N GLU A 11 -5.98 -0.30 -12.35
CA GLU A 11 -7.13 -1.15 -12.54
C GLU A 11 -6.85 -2.55 -11.96
N ILE A 12 -7.75 -3.08 -11.14
CA ILE A 12 -7.64 -4.40 -10.52
C ILE A 12 -9.00 -5.11 -10.46
N PHE A 13 -9.01 -6.43 -10.26
CA PHE A 13 -10.24 -7.22 -10.15
C PHE A 13 -10.97 -6.95 -8.83
N SER A 14 -12.29 -7.17 -8.80
CA SER A 14 -13.11 -6.99 -7.59
C SER A 14 -12.77 -8.05 -6.54
N GLY A 15 -12.63 -7.65 -5.27
CA GLY A 15 -12.19 -8.54 -4.18
C GLY A 15 -10.67 -8.73 -4.09
N ALA A 16 -9.88 -7.91 -4.80
CA ALA A 16 -8.44 -7.86 -4.61
C ALA A 16 -8.08 -7.20 -3.27
N CYS A 17 -6.91 -7.54 -2.73
CA CYS A 17 -6.38 -6.93 -1.52
C CYS A 17 -5.34 -5.85 -1.84
N VAL A 18 -4.96 -5.05 -0.83
CA VAL A 18 -3.89 -4.04 -0.93
C VAL A 18 -2.58 -4.62 -1.48
N LYS A 19 -2.20 -5.83 -1.08
CA LYS A 19 -1.00 -6.53 -1.58
C LYS A 19 -1.02 -6.74 -3.11
N ASP A 20 -2.18 -6.97 -3.70
CA ASP A 20 -2.32 -7.23 -5.13
C ASP A 20 -2.16 -5.94 -5.93
N VAL A 21 -2.75 -4.84 -5.43
CA VAL A 21 -2.53 -3.50 -5.98
C VAL A 21 -1.06 -3.10 -5.87
N LEU A 22 -0.43 -3.31 -4.72
CA LEU A 22 0.97 -2.95 -4.51
C LEU A 22 1.93 -3.76 -5.41
N ARG A 23 1.65 -5.05 -5.60
CA ARG A 23 2.40 -5.89 -6.56
C ARG A 23 2.24 -5.40 -8.00
N LYS A 24 1.05 -4.94 -8.38
CA LYS A 24 0.78 -4.40 -9.72
C LYS A 24 1.39 -3.01 -9.91
N TYR A 25 1.44 -2.19 -8.86
CA TYR A 25 2.08 -0.88 -8.86
C TYR A 25 3.59 -0.99 -9.07
N SER A 26 4.28 -1.69 -8.18
CA SER A 26 5.73 -1.84 -8.24
C SER A 26 6.21 -3.01 -7.40
N ARG A 27 6.90 -3.94 -8.07
CA ARG A 27 7.52 -5.09 -7.41
C ARG A 27 8.66 -4.69 -6.46
N ALA A 28 9.28 -3.52 -6.67
CA ALA A 28 10.30 -2.98 -5.78
C ALA A 28 9.66 -2.46 -4.47
N GLU A 29 8.60 -1.66 -4.59
CA GLU A 29 7.85 -1.14 -3.43
C GLU A 29 7.22 -2.27 -2.62
N TRP A 30 6.65 -3.28 -3.30
CA TRP A 30 6.15 -4.50 -2.63
C TRP A 30 7.21 -5.14 -1.73
N ARG A 31 8.47 -5.24 -2.16
CA ARG A 31 9.53 -5.83 -1.33
C ARG A 31 9.84 -4.96 -0.12
N LEU A 32 9.84 -3.64 -0.29
CA LEU A 32 10.10 -2.71 0.82
C LEU A 32 8.99 -2.78 1.86
N VAL A 33 7.74 -2.84 1.42
CA VAL A 33 6.60 -2.98 2.33
C VAL A 33 6.56 -4.35 2.99
N LYS A 34 6.85 -5.42 2.24
CA LYS A 34 6.95 -6.78 2.79
C LYS A 34 8.05 -6.91 3.86
N ASN A 35 9.11 -6.10 3.77
CA ASN A 35 10.24 -6.10 4.70
C ASN A 35 10.12 -4.99 5.77
N ASP A 36 8.92 -4.44 5.99
CA ASP A 36 8.64 -3.40 6.99
C ASP A 36 9.50 -2.12 6.86
N ARG A 37 10.04 -1.86 5.66
CA ARG A 37 10.77 -0.61 5.34
C ARG A 37 9.83 0.50 4.90
N LYS A 38 8.68 0.13 4.35
CA LYS A 38 7.60 1.02 3.93
C LYS A 38 6.26 0.48 4.44
N ALA A 39 5.27 1.35 4.55
CA ALA A 39 3.90 0.98 4.87
C ALA A 39 2.94 1.67 3.91
N VAL A 40 1.76 1.07 3.75
CA VAL A 40 0.66 1.62 2.94
C VAL A 40 -0.29 2.36 3.86
N PHE A 41 -0.66 3.56 3.46
CA PHE A 41 -1.57 4.44 4.18
C PHE A 41 -2.77 4.78 3.30
N ASP A 42 -3.94 4.95 3.89
CA ASP A 42 -5.10 5.51 3.19
C ASP A 42 -5.00 7.03 3.05
N ARG A 43 -5.98 7.64 2.37
CA ARG A 43 -6.10 9.10 2.25
C ARG A 43 -6.27 9.84 3.59
N HIS A 44 -6.71 9.15 4.63
CA HIS A 44 -6.88 9.71 5.97
C HIS A 44 -5.60 9.61 6.81
N GLY A 45 -4.56 8.96 6.29
CA GLY A 45 -3.29 8.75 6.98
C GLY A 45 -3.26 7.53 7.89
N HIS A 46 -4.26 6.65 7.83
CA HIS A 46 -4.27 5.40 8.58
C HIS A 46 -3.46 4.34 7.84
N GLN A 47 -2.63 3.61 8.58
CA GLN A 47 -1.93 2.46 8.03
C GLN A 47 -2.94 1.35 7.71
N VAL A 48 -2.84 0.80 6.50
CA VAL A 48 -3.74 -0.23 6.00
C VAL A 48 -3.00 -1.56 5.92
N ALA A 49 -3.66 -2.62 6.36
CA ALA A 49 -3.13 -3.97 6.28
C ALA A 49 -3.06 -4.46 4.83
N LEU A 50 -2.05 -5.28 4.51
CA LEU A 50 -1.81 -5.78 3.16
C LEU A 50 -2.88 -6.74 2.66
N ASP A 51 -3.56 -7.40 3.58
CA ASP A 51 -4.70 -8.29 3.40
C ASP A 51 -6.05 -7.58 3.51
N GLY A 52 -6.06 -6.25 3.74
CA GLY A 52 -7.27 -5.45 3.71
C GLY A 52 -7.98 -5.56 2.36
N GLU A 53 -9.28 -5.82 2.42
CA GLU A 53 -10.15 -5.85 1.24
C GLU A 53 -10.34 -4.45 0.67
N LEU A 54 -10.43 -4.39 -0.65
CA LEU A 54 -10.62 -3.15 -1.40
C LEU A 54 -12.05 -3.05 -1.90
N SER A 55 -12.66 -1.88 -1.73
CA SER A 55 -14.05 -1.62 -2.12
C SER A 55 -14.17 -0.91 -3.48
N GLY A 56 -13.07 -0.36 -4.02
CA GLY A 56 -13.03 0.43 -5.24
C GLY A 56 -13.11 1.94 -4.98
N GLY A 57 -12.32 2.72 -5.72
CA GLY A 57 -12.26 4.18 -5.59
C GLY A 57 -11.37 4.69 -4.45
N GLU A 58 -10.74 3.78 -3.68
CA GLU A 58 -9.80 4.16 -2.64
C GLU A 58 -8.49 4.73 -3.21
N GLU A 59 -7.82 5.51 -2.36
CA GLU A 59 -6.53 6.11 -2.63
C GLU A 59 -5.56 5.74 -1.52
N PHE A 60 -4.43 5.18 -1.93
CA PHE A 60 -3.38 4.69 -1.05
C PHE A 60 -2.05 5.38 -1.34
N PHE A 61 -1.25 5.50 -0.29
CA PHE A 61 0.05 6.13 -0.31
C PHE A 61 1.08 5.21 0.32
N ILE A 62 2.25 5.10 -0.30
CA ILE A 62 3.35 4.32 0.24
C ILE A 62 4.33 5.29 0.87
N LYS A 63 4.56 5.15 2.18
CA LYS A 63 5.52 5.98 2.92
C LYS A 63 6.55 5.10 3.60
N SER A 64 7.76 5.63 3.77
CA SER A 64 8.80 4.98 4.57
C SER A 64 8.35 4.91 6.02
N VAL A 65 8.44 3.72 6.61
CA VAL A 65 8.32 3.60 8.07
C VAL A 65 9.68 4.01 8.60
N GLU A 66 9.76 5.12 9.32
CA GLU A 66 10.92 5.33 10.18
C GLU A 66 10.87 4.21 11.21
N LEU A 67 11.56 3.11 10.92
CA LEU A 67 11.93 2.12 11.91
C LEU A 67 12.60 2.92 13.01
N ALA A 68 11.86 3.14 14.10
CA ALA A 68 12.40 3.70 15.32
C ALA A 68 13.67 2.88 15.61
N LYS A 69 14.82 3.47 15.33
CA LYS A 69 16.09 2.86 15.72
C LYS A 69 15.95 2.64 17.22
N PRO A 70 16.21 1.43 17.75
CA PRO A 70 16.39 1.32 19.19
C PRO A 70 17.46 2.35 19.56
N GLN A 71 17.06 3.35 20.34
CA GLN A 71 18.02 4.32 20.87
C GLN A 71 19.01 3.52 21.73
N PRO A 72 20.32 3.77 21.58
CA PRO A 72 21.37 3.04 22.29
C PRO A 72 21.28 3.22 23.81
#